data_AF-G5AIU2-F1
#
_entry.id   AF-G5AIU2-F1
#
_cell.length_a   1.000
_cell.length_b   1.000
_cell.length_c   1.000
_cell.angle_alpha   90.00
_cell.angle_beta   90.00
_cell.angle_gamma   90.00
#
_symmetry.space_group_name_H-M   'P 1'
#
loop_
_entity.id
_entity.type
_entity.pdbx_description
1 polymer ?
#
loop_
_entity_poly.entity_id
_entity_poly.type
_entity_poly.pdbx_seq_one_letter_code
_entity_poly.pdbx_strand_id
1 'polypeptide(L)'
;MARRRDVDVNDIDLEEEELDTDDLEAAGCAVCALGAHRPRLPVVPQVQLPASGAPVHSVTALVADAHTLQRENQELRAQYELVSAHNAGLATHASVLHDLNLAILHRAREGYRAGMIRLEQALLSQEHAERDYAVLEDRVADFRARAERADAAEALLCAERGSSTEQYRDLQAQLRGARDQVTDLTAQLARAPATPLPSNVSLARLFAAQGGRDDARAERYDLRVDLAAAQVALAPVQPRVAAAEAERDHMRQLVATAEQQRNAALAERDRVTRVLMVVEQERDGALDMRDQVRRASTALRRERDAAVTERDRARQAVAALEQRRDAAVAESDQARQALTALEHQRAPVDEELRAARASLSQSRMEIEAAQNLNVPLQDDLRRVNALLVAHTEELRRGATRIHELEESVATATTLRVAAESEMARAQAGELCATSRAAQYRAWWLSMRRSSQQRRGAVGAQTHRLSARVAELEEERDLAIRERDERAVAWRRMLRDARRGRELARRVRDELADRLAGVVTSVGGQIDTSDLVRRLEATFTAEIEGAIPLPLLFLRPQQFLWHPLFLFLLQLRRALVPGRARRLRRRARRLALALQQVVRSGVRYVVWFFAPST
;
A
#
# COMPACT_ATOMS: atom_id res chain seq x y z
N MET A 1 -6.94 -36.17 31.36
CA MET A 1 -7.97 -35.42 30.61
C MET A 1 -7.87 -33.94 30.98
N ALA A 2 -6.91 -33.23 30.40
CA ALA A 2 -6.74 -31.79 30.62
C ALA A 2 -7.51 -31.04 29.52
N ARG A 3 -8.37 -30.11 29.94
CA ARG A 3 -9.25 -29.32 29.09
C ARG A 3 -8.41 -28.53 28.10
N ARG A 4 -8.62 -28.77 26.80
CA ARG A 4 -8.20 -27.86 25.74
C ARG A 4 -8.80 -26.50 26.08
N ARG A 5 -7.94 -25.49 26.28
CA ARG A 5 -8.39 -24.10 26.23
C ARG A 5 -8.69 -23.86 24.76
N ASP A 6 -9.97 -23.85 24.43
CA ASP A 6 -10.43 -23.31 23.17
C ASP A 6 -9.95 -21.87 23.14
N VAL A 7 -9.01 -21.60 22.22
CA VAL A 7 -8.64 -20.24 21.85
C VAL A 7 -9.93 -19.64 21.29
N ASP A 8 -10.51 -18.71 22.04
CA ASP A 8 -11.71 -18.02 21.61
C ASP A 8 -11.37 -17.29 20.31
N VAL A 9 -12.22 -17.42 19.30
CA VAL A 9 -12.05 -16.77 17.99
C VAL A 9 -12.00 -15.25 18.14
N ASN A 10 -12.43 -14.73 19.30
CA ASN A 10 -12.36 -13.32 19.68
C ASN A 10 -10.98 -12.85 20.21
N ASP A 11 -10.01 -13.74 20.47
CA ASP A 11 -8.64 -13.36 20.90
C ASP A 11 -7.67 -13.17 19.71
N ILE A 12 -8.14 -13.41 18.49
CA ILE A 12 -7.45 -13.00 17.27
C ILE A 12 -8.03 -11.63 16.92
N ASP A 13 -7.44 -10.57 17.49
CA ASP A 13 -7.53 -9.24 16.92
C ASP A 13 -6.89 -9.33 15.52
N LEU A 14 -7.68 -9.77 14.53
CA LEU A 14 -7.45 -9.40 13.15
C LEU A 14 -7.65 -7.89 13.15
N GLU A 15 -6.57 -7.16 13.43
CA GLU A 15 -6.42 -5.80 12.93
C GLU A 15 -6.68 -5.93 11.42
N GLU A 16 -7.92 -5.66 11.03
CA GLU A 16 -8.24 -5.17 9.71
C GLU A 16 -7.46 -3.86 9.63
N GLU A 17 -6.17 -3.97 9.29
CA GLU A 17 -5.39 -2.89 8.71
C GLU A 17 -6.16 -2.56 7.44
N GLU A 18 -7.16 -1.69 7.62
CA GLU A 18 -7.99 -1.09 6.60
C GLU A 18 -6.99 -0.53 5.61
N LEU A 19 -6.78 -1.29 4.53
CA LEU A 19 -5.85 -0.97 3.47
C LEU A 19 -6.07 0.49 3.14
N ASP A 20 -5.09 1.32 3.46
CA ASP A 20 -5.09 2.78 3.31
C ASP A 20 -5.78 3.13 1.99
N THR A 21 -7.08 3.42 2.07
CA THR A 21 -7.93 3.58 0.88
C THR A 21 -7.63 4.91 0.19
N ASP A 22 -6.77 5.73 0.79
CA ASP A 22 -6.27 6.96 0.21
C ASP A 22 -5.38 6.68 -1.02
N ASP A 23 -4.79 5.48 -1.14
CA ASP A 23 -4.13 5.01 -2.38
C ASP A 23 -5.12 4.42 -3.41
N LEU A 24 -6.36 4.12 -3.00
CA LEU A 24 -7.43 3.63 -3.88
C LEU A 24 -8.21 4.76 -4.54
N GLU A 25 -8.06 6.01 -4.08
CA GLU A 25 -8.63 7.15 -4.78
C GLU A 25 -7.87 7.43 -6.07
N ALA A 26 -8.59 7.29 -7.16
CA ALA A 26 -8.23 7.60 -8.53
C ALA A 26 -7.91 9.11 -8.77
N ALA A 27 -7.32 9.82 -7.81
CA ALA A 27 -6.97 11.23 -7.87
C ALA A 27 -5.95 11.55 -8.99
N GLY A 28 -5.22 10.56 -9.51
CA GLY A 28 -4.31 10.70 -10.64
C GLY A 28 -4.83 10.17 -11.99
N CYS A 29 -5.93 9.41 -12.02
CA CYS A 29 -6.34 8.73 -13.25
C CYS A 29 -7.30 9.58 -14.07
N ALA A 30 -6.75 10.26 -15.08
CA ALA A 30 -7.52 11.02 -16.06
C ALA A 30 -8.62 10.17 -16.74
N VAL A 31 -8.45 8.85 -16.84
CA VAL A 31 -9.43 7.94 -17.45
C VAL A 31 -10.63 7.68 -16.53
N CYS A 32 -10.41 7.55 -15.22
CA CYS A 32 -11.48 7.45 -14.23
C CYS A 32 -12.24 8.78 -14.11
N ALA A 33 -11.54 9.92 -14.20
CA ALA A 33 -12.13 11.25 -14.13
C ALA A 33 -12.92 11.66 -15.40
N LEU A 34 -12.53 11.18 -16.59
CA LEU A 34 -13.16 11.57 -17.85
C LEU A 34 -14.43 10.77 -18.21
N GLY A 35 -14.68 9.65 -17.51
CA GLY A 35 -15.76 8.73 -17.85
C GLY A 35 -15.57 8.11 -19.24
N ALA A 36 -16.08 6.89 -19.44
CA ALA A 36 -15.96 6.18 -20.72
C ALA A 36 -16.82 6.83 -21.83
N HIS A 37 -16.45 8.02 -22.31
CA HIS A 37 -17.07 8.65 -23.47
C HIS A 37 -16.58 7.96 -24.73
N ARG A 38 -17.39 7.01 -25.21
CA ARG A 38 -17.16 6.28 -26.46
C ARG A 38 -17.19 7.26 -27.64
N PRO A 39 -16.06 7.47 -28.36
CA PRO A 39 -16.06 8.34 -29.53
C PRO A 39 -17.00 7.77 -30.59
N ARG A 40 -17.97 8.56 -31.05
CA ARG A 40 -18.90 8.17 -32.12
C ARG A 40 -18.22 8.38 -33.48
N LEU A 41 -18.15 7.31 -34.28
CA LEU A 41 -17.73 7.38 -35.68
C LEU A 41 -18.80 8.10 -36.52
N PRO A 42 -18.45 9.03 -37.42
CA PRO A 42 -19.39 9.54 -38.42
C PRO A 42 -19.79 8.41 -39.37
N VAL A 43 -21.10 8.30 -39.63
CA VAL A 43 -21.70 7.08 -40.17
C VAL A 43 -21.70 7.01 -41.69
N VAL A 44 -21.48 8.09 -42.45
CA VAL A 44 -21.43 8.04 -43.93
C VAL A 44 -20.61 9.23 -44.47
N PRO A 45 -19.74 9.05 -45.48
CA PRO A 45 -19.14 10.17 -46.21
C PRO A 45 -20.23 11.00 -46.91
N GLN A 46 -20.19 12.32 -46.78
CA GLN A 46 -21.20 13.22 -47.35
C GLN A 46 -21.08 13.35 -48.88
N VAL A 47 -19.96 12.87 -49.44
CA VAL A 47 -19.66 12.92 -50.87
C VAL A 47 -19.74 11.51 -51.48
N GLN A 48 -20.68 11.31 -52.40
CA GLN A 48 -20.70 10.14 -53.28
C GLN A 48 -19.71 10.37 -54.43
N LEU A 49 -18.61 9.60 -54.45
CA LEU A 49 -17.65 9.66 -55.53
C LEU A 49 -18.29 9.15 -56.84
N PRO A 50 -18.20 9.88 -57.95
CA PRO A 50 -18.68 9.38 -59.24
C PRO A 50 -17.90 8.11 -59.65
N ALA A 51 -18.59 7.16 -60.27
CA ALA A 51 -17.98 5.93 -60.77
C ALA A 51 -16.83 6.22 -61.74
N SER A 52 -15.79 5.40 -61.70
CA SER A 52 -14.62 5.54 -62.58
C SER A 52 -15.05 5.58 -64.06
N GLY A 53 -14.69 6.66 -64.76
CA GLY A 53 -15.05 6.88 -66.17
C GLY A 53 -16.34 7.69 -66.41
N ALA A 54 -17.07 8.10 -65.37
CA ALA A 54 -18.25 8.94 -65.52
C ALA A 54 -17.87 10.39 -65.94
N PRO A 55 -18.61 11.02 -66.88
CA PRO A 55 -18.31 12.38 -67.32
C PRO A 55 -18.47 13.39 -66.18
N VAL A 56 -17.43 14.17 -65.91
CA VAL A 56 -17.45 15.24 -64.92
C VAL A 56 -18.19 16.44 -65.51
N HIS A 57 -19.41 16.69 -65.02
CA HIS A 57 -20.27 17.75 -65.57
C HIS A 57 -19.80 19.16 -65.15
N SER A 58 -18.93 19.27 -64.14
CA SER A 58 -18.32 20.53 -63.71
C SER A 58 -17.05 20.29 -62.88
N VAL A 59 -15.95 20.93 -63.27
CA VAL A 59 -14.66 20.91 -62.52
C VAL A 59 -14.83 21.57 -61.15
N THR A 60 -15.67 22.59 -61.02
CA THR A 60 -15.88 23.28 -59.73
C THR A 60 -16.64 22.43 -58.73
N ALA A 61 -17.56 21.56 -59.19
CA ALA A 61 -18.24 20.60 -58.32
C ALA A 61 -17.26 19.54 -57.78
N LEU A 62 -16.40 19.00 -58.66
CA LEU A 62 -15.38 18.02 -58.28
C LEU A 62 -14.38 18.58 -57.26
N VAL A 63 -13.98 19.85 -57.40
CA VAL A 63 -13.09 20.53 -56.44
C VAL A 63 -13.79 20.73 -55.09
N ALA A 64 -15.09 21.06 -55.08
CA ALA A 64 -15.86 21.19 -53.84
C ALA A 64 -16.01 19.85 -53.10
N ASP A 65 -16.25 18.77 -53.85
CA ASP A 65 -16.32 17.39 -53.33
C ASP A 65 -14.98 16.94 -52.75
N ALA A 66 -13.86 17.21 -53.45
CA ALA A 66 -12.52 16.92 -52.96
C ALA A 66 -12.18 17.67 -51.65
N HIS A 67 -12.56 18.95 -51.55
CA HIS A 67 -12.39 19.72 -50.30
C HIS A 67 -13.27 19.23 -49.15
N THR A 68 -14.40 18.59 -49.45
CA THR A 68 -15.30 18.02 -48.43
C THR A 68 -14.74 16.69 -47.93
N LEU A 69 -14.31 15.81 -48.83
CA LEU A 69 -13.59 14.58 -48.48
C LEU A 69 -12.29 14.84 -47.71
N GLN A 70 -11.55 15.90 -48.06
CA GLN A 70 -10.35 16.29 -47.32
C GLN A 70 -10.66 16.67 -45.87
N ARG A 71 -11.78 17.40 -45.64
CA ARG A 71 -12.23 17.75 -44.28
C ARG A 71 -12.68 16.52 -43.49
N GLU A 72 -13.44 15.61 -44.11
CA GLU A 72 -13.86 14.36 -43.47
C GLU A 72 -12.67 13.46 -43.12
N ASN A 73 -11.65 13.38 -43.99
CA ASN A 73 -10.45 12.60 -43.72
C ASN A 73 -9.64 13.20 -42.56
N GLN A 74 -9.59 14.53 -42.45
CA GLN A 74 -8.96 15.22 -41.32
C GLN A 74 -9.71 14.94 -40.00
N GLU A 75 -11.04 14.91 -40.03
CA GLU A 75 -11.85 14.65 -38.84
C GLU A 75 -11.74 13.18 -38.38
N LEU A 76 -11.74 12.22 -39.32
CA LEU A 76 -11.49 10.80 -39.01
C LEU A 76 -10.08 10.57 -38.43
N ARG A 77 -9.06 11.27 -38.94
CA ARG A 77 -7.70 11.21 -38.38
C ARG A 77 -7.66 11.75 -36.94
N ALA A 78 -8.27 12.90 -36.68
CA ALA A 78 -8.36 13.47 -35.34
C ALA A 78 -9.09 12.53 -34.36
N GLN A 79 -10.15 11.86 -34.82
CA GLN A 79 -10.87 10.88 -33.99
C GLN A 79 -10.05 9.61 -33.76
N TYR A 80 -9.32 9.11 -34.75
CA TYR A 80 -8.43 7.96 -34.60
C TYR A 80 -7.30 8.27 -33.61
N GLU A 81 -6.69 9.46 -33.69
CA GLU A 81 -5.69 9.92 -32.74
C GLU A 81 -6.26 9.98 -31.31
N LEU A 82 -7.49 10.48 -31.14
CA LEU A 82 -8.19 10.50 -29.85
C LEU A 82 -8.41 9.08 -29.28
N VAL A 83 -8.93 8.15 -30.09
CA VAL A 83 -9.16 6.76 -29.69
C VAL A 83 -7.85 6.06 -29.35
N SER A 84 -6.80 6.31 -30.14
CA SER A 84 -5.46 5.76 -29.89
C SER A 84 -4.89 6.27 -28.57
N ALA A 85 -4.99 7.58 -28.30
CA ALA A 85 -4.55 8.18 -27.04
C ALA A 85 -5.35 7.64 -25.84
N HIS A 86 -6.66 7.47 -25.99
CA HIS A 86 -7.52 6.90 -24.95
C HIS A 86 -7.16 5.43 -24.65
N ASN A 87 -6.97 4.62 -25.70
CA ASN A 87 -6.56 3.22 -25.53
C ASN A 87 -5.17 3.09 -24.91
N ALA A 88 -4.24 3.97 -25.28
CA ALA A 88 -2.93 4.04 -24.65
C ALA A 88 -3.06 4.37 -23.16
N GLY A 89 -3.86 5.38 -22.80
CA GLY A 89 -4.14 5.74 -21.40
C GLY A 89 -4.80 4.62 -20.59
N LEU A 90 -5.74 3.87 -21.19
CA LEU A 90 -6.33 2.69 -20.57
C LEU A 90 -5.29 1.58 -20.33
N ALA A 91 -4.37 1.36 -21.28
CA ALA A 91 -3.32 0.37 -21.13
C ALA A 91 -2.33 0.74 -20.01
N THR A 92 -1.92 2.00 -19.92
CA THR A 92 -1.08 2.48 -18.81
C THR A 92 -1.81 2.34 -17.48
N HIS A 93 -3.09 2.70 -17.41
CA HIS A 93 -3.87 2.55 -16.19
C HIS A 93 -4.00 1.08 -15.74
N ALA A 94 -4.25 0.17 -16.68
CA ALA A 94 -4.29 -1.26 -16.40
C ALA A 94 -2.94 -1.81 -15.90
N SER A 95 -1.82 -1.29 -16.42
CA SER A 95 -0.47 -1.64 -15.92
C SER A 95 -0.26 -1.17 -14.49
N VAL A 96 -0.58 0.09 -14.18
CA VAL A 96 -0.44 0.65 -12.83
C VAL A 96 -1.28 -0.14 -11.81
N LEU A 97 -2.53 -0.47 -12.17
CA LEU A 97 -3.39 -1.30 -11.33
C LEU A 97 -2.83 -2.73 -11.16
N HIS A 98 -2.18 -3.29 -12.18
CA HIS A 98 -1.56 -4.60 -12.08
C HIS A 98 -0.37 -4.59 -11.11
N ASP A 99 0.51 -3.60 -11.23
CA ASP A 99 1.68 -3.44 -10.37
C ASP A 99 1.27 -3.20 -8.91
N LEU A 100 0.24 -2.39 -8.67
CA LEU A 100 -0.33 -2.16 -7.35
C LEU A 100 -0.88 -3.46 -6.73
N ASN A 101 -1.65 -4.24 -7.50
CA ASN A 101 -2.16 -5.53 -7.03
C ASN A 101 -1.03 -6.52 -6.69
N LEU A 102 0.06 -6.52 -7.47
CA LEU A 102 1.23 -7.33 -7.17
C LEU A 102 1.90 -6.87 -5.86
N ALA A 103 2.05 -5.57 -5.64
CA ALA A 103 2.63 -5.03 -4.41
C ALA A 103 1.81 -5.42 -3.17
N ILE A 104 0.48 -5.32 -3.23
CA ILE A 104 -0.42 -5.75 -2.14
C ILE A 104 -0.26 -7.24 -1.86
N LEU A 105 -0.24 -8.09 -2.90
CA LEU A 105 -0.05 -9.54 -2.74
C LEU A 105 1.33 -9.89 -2.15
N HIS A 106 2.38 -9.16 -2.53
CA HIS A 106 3.71 -9.34 -1.96
C HIS A 106 3.74 -8.99 -0.47
N ARG A 107 3.18 -7.84 -0.09
CA ARG A 107 3.10 -7.40 1.30
C ARG A 107 2.31 -8.38 2.18
N ALA A 108 1.17 -8.87 1.66
CA ALA A 108 0.37 -9.87 2.36
C ALA A 108 1.14 -11.20 2.57
N ARG A 109 1.90 -11.65 1.56
CA ARG A 109 2.73 -12.87 1.67
C ARG A 109 3.88 -12.69 2.66
N GLU A 110 4.51 -11.51 2.70
CA GLU A 110 5.56 -11.19 3.66
C GLU A 110 5.02 -11.15 5.09
N GLY A 111 3.88 -10.49 5.30
CA GLY A 111 3.17 -10.48 6.59
C GLY A 111 2.82 -11.89 7.07
N TYR A 112 2.25 -12.72 6.19
CA TYR A 112 1.95 -14.12 6.49
C TYR A 112 3.21 -14.93 6.88
N ARG A 113 4.30 -14.80 6.11
CA ARG A 113 5.58 -15.48 6.45
C ARG A 113 6.13 -15.02 7.78
N ALA A 114 6.13 -13.71 8.06
CA ALA A 114 6.59 -13.18 9.33
C ALA A 114 5.74 -13.69 10.49
N GLY A 115 4.41 -13.77 10.31
CA GLY A 115 3.49 -14.37 11.27
C GLY A 115 3.80 -15.84 11.55
N MET A 116 4.02 -16.64 10.50
CA MET A 116 4.37 -18.06 10.64
C MET A 116 5.69 -18.28 11.37
N ILE A 117 6.72 -17.47 11.10
CA ILE A 117 8.01 -17.53 11.81
C ILE A 117 7.82 -17.24 13.31
N ARG A 118 7.04 -16.21 13.65
CA ARG A 118 6.75 -15.88 15.06
C ARG A 118 5.98 -17.01 15.75
N LEU A 119 5.02 -17.63 15.06
CA LEU A 119 4.26 -18.76 15.58
C LEU A 119 5.16 -19.98 15.83
N GLU A 120 6.03 -20.33 14.89
CA GLU A 120 7.00 -21.42 15.08
C GLU A 120 7.93 -21.15 16.27
N GLN A 121 8.43 -19.92 16.41
CA GLN A 121 9.24 -19.53 17.57
C GLN A 121 8.47 -19.64 18.89
N ALA A 122 7.22 -19.18 18.92
CA ALA A 122 6.35 -19.30 20.09
C ALA A 122 6.14 -20.77 20.48
N LEU A 123 5.81 -21.63 19.52
CA LEU A 123 5.64 -23.07 19.74
C LEU A 123 6.94 -23.73 20.25
N LEU A 124 8.08 -23.42 19.64
CA LEU A 124 9.37 -23.91 20.12
C LEU A 124 9.65 -23.44 21.55
N SER A 125 9.42 -22.18 21.88
CA SER A 125 9.59 -21.67 23.25
C SER A 125 8.65 -22.35 24.26
N GLN A 126 7.42 -22.64 23.84
CA GLN A 126 6.46 -23.38 24.66
C GLN A 126 6.96 -24.80 24.92
N GLU A 127 7.43 -25.52 23.90
CA GLU A 127 7.97 -26.87 24.08
C GLU A 127 9.18 -26.87 25.02
N HIS A 128 10.06 -25.88 24.95
CA HIS A 128 11.19 -25.75 25.88
C HIS A 128 10.70 -25.52 27.31
N ALA A 129 9.74 -24.61 27.50
CA ALA A 129 9.15 -24.37 28.81
C ALA A 129 8.47 -25.63 29.37
N GLU A 130 7.74 -26.39 28.55
CA GLU A 130 7.11 -27.65 28.96
C GLU A 130 8.15 -28.70 29.40
N ARG A 131 9.26 -28.82 28.68
CA ARG A 131 10.39 -29.70 29.09
C ARG A 131 10.99 -29.25 30.42
N ASP A 132 11.23 -27.95 30.59
CA ASP A 132 11.76 -27.39 31.84
C ASP A 132 10.80 -27.61 33.02
N TYR A 133 9.49 -27.46 32.78
CA TYR A 133 8.47 -27.76 33.79
C TYR A 133 8.47 -29.24 34.19
N ALA A 134 8.59 -30.17 33.24
CA ALA A 134 8.69 -31.60 33.55
C ALA A 134 9.92 -31.92 34.41
N VAL A 135 11.09 -31.35 34.08
CA VAL A 135 12.31 -31.50 34.88
C VAL A 135 12.14 -30.93 36.29
N LEU A 136 11.45 -29.79 36.42
CA LEU A 136 11.18 -29.20 37.71
C LEU A 136 10.20 -30.05 38.54
N GLU A 137 9.18 -30.63 37.90
CA GLU A 137 8.21 -31.53 38.53
C GLU A 137 8.90 -32.78 39.09
N ASP A 138 9.78 -33.41 38.31
CA ASP A 138 10.59 -34.55 38.75
C ASP A 138 11.46 -34.19 39.96
N ARG A 139 12.13 -33.03 39.92
CA ARG A 139 12.94 -32.54 41.05
C ARG A 139 12.10 -32.31 42.31
N VAL A 140 10.90 -31.75 42.16
CA VAL A 140 9.98 -31.52 43.29
C VAL A 140 9.50 -32.85 43.87
N ALA A 141 9.20 -33.84 43.03
CA ALA A 141 8.85 -35.19 43.47
C ALA A 141 10.00 -35.83 44.27
N ASP A 142 11.24 -35.70 43.78
CA ASP A 142 12.45 -36.15 44.47
C ASP A 142 12.63 -35.51 45.85
N PHE A 143 12.42 -34.19 45.96
CA PHE A 143 12.46 -33.49 47.24
C PHE A 143 11.38 -33.95 48.20
N ARG A 144 10.15 -34.20 47.71
CA ARG A 144 9.05 -34.75 48.53
C ARG A 144 9.41 -36.14 49.06
N ALA A 145 9.92 -37.02 48.22
CA ALA A 145 10.34 -38.36 48.63
C ALA A 145 11.51 -38.34 49.64
N ARG A 146 12.39 -37.34 49.59
CA ARG A 146 13.43 -37.14 50.61
C ARG A 146 12.84 -36.64 51.93
N ALA A 147 11.91 -35.69 51.88
CA ALA A 147 11.22 -35.20 53.06
C ALA A 147 10.44 -36.32 53.77
N GLU A 148 9.68 -37.12 53.04
CA GLU A 148 8.95 -38.28 53.59
C GLU A 148 9.89 -39.29 54.27
N ARG A 149 11.06 -39.55 53.69
CA ARG A 149 12.09 -40.41 54.31
C ARG A 149 12.68 -39.80 55.57
N ALA A 150 12.88 -38.48 55.59
CA ALA A 150 13.36 -37.77 56.77
C ALA A 150 12.32 -37.83 57.91
N ASP A 151 11.04 -37.57 57.60
CA ASP A 151 9.93 -37.66 58.56
C ASP A 151 9.79 -39.07 59.13
N ALA A 152 9.91 -40.11 58.29
CA ALA A 152 9.89 -41.51 58.73
C ALA A 152 11.08 -41.84 59.65
N ALA A 153 12.29 -41.35 59.33
CA ALA A 153 13.46 -41.53 60.18
C ALA A 153 13.32 -40.79 61.52
N GLU A 154 12.74 -39.58 61.52
CA GLU A 154 12.46 -38.82 62.75
C GLU A 154 11.43 -39.55 63.62
N ALA A 155 10.38 -40.12 63.03
CA ALA A 155 9.40 -40.92 63.75
C ALA A 155 10.03 -42.15 64.42
N LEU A 156 10.93 -42.85 63.72
CA LEU A 156 11.69 -43.98 64.29
C LEU A 156 12.58 -43.52 65.45
N LEU A 157 13.31 -42.41 65.30
CA LEU A 157 14.14 -41.85 66.37
C LEU A 157 13.32 -41.45 67.60
N CYS A 158 12.13 -40.89 67.40
CA CYS A 158 11.21 -40.55 68.48
C CYS A 158 10.69 -41.80 69.19
N ALA A 159 10.36 -42.87 68.45
CA ALA A 159 9.94 -44.15 69.03
C ALA A 159 11.05 -44.81 69.86
N GLU A 160 12.28 -44.84 69.34
CA GLU A 160 13.46 -45.36 70.06
C GLU A 160 13.76 -44.54 71.33
N ARG A 161 13.68 -43.21 71.26
CA ARG A 161 13.79 -42.36 72.46
C ARG A 161 12.70 -42.68 73.48
N GLY A 162 11.45 -42.89 73.04
CA GLY A 162 10.35 -43.32 73.91
C GLY A 162 10.68 -44.63 74.64
N SER A 163 10.99 -45.67 73.88
CA SER A 163 11.38 -46.99 74.39
C SER A 163 12.58 -46.92 75.35
N SER A 164 13.64 -46.19 75.00
CA SER A 164 14.81 -46.01 75.86
C SER A 164 14.46 -45.29 77.16
N THR A 165 13.58 -44.28 77.13
CA THR A 165 13.14 -43.57 78.35
C THR A 165 12.32 -44.47 79.26
N GLU A 166 11.49 -45.36 78.72
CA GLU A 166 10.75 -46.35 79.48
C GLU A 166 11.70 -47.37 80.13
N GLN A 167 12.64 -47.93 79.36
CA GLN A 167 13.68 -48.83 79.87
C GLN A 167 14.51 -48.20 80.99
N TYR A 168 14.86 -46.91 80.86
CA TYR A 168 15.58 -46.18 81.91
C TYR A 168 14.74 -46.02 83.19
N ARG A 169 13.44 -45.73 83.07
CA ARG A 169 12.54 -45.65 84.23
C ARG A 169 12.41 -47.00 84.95
N ASP A 170 12.29 -48.09 84.20
CA ASP A 170 12.22 -49.44 84.75
C ASP A 170 13.49 -49.82 85.51
N LEU A 171 14.67 -49.56 84.92
CA LEU A 171 15.95 -49.76 85.60
C LEU A 171 16.07 -48.90 86.86
N GLN A 172 15.59 -47.66 86.82
CA GLN A 172 15.59 -46.78 87.99
C GLN A 172 14.66 -47.30 89.10
N ALA A 173 13.51 -47.89 88.75
CA ALA A 173 12.61 -48.54 89.69
C ALA A 173 13.24 -49.80 90.30
N GLN A 174 13.91 -50.64 89.49
CA GLN A 174 14.65 -51.81 89.96
C GLN A 174 15.78 -51.42 90.92
N LEU A 175 16.55 -50.36 90.61
CA LEU A 175 17.60 -49.83 91.47
C LEU A 175 17.06 -49.32 92.81
N ARG A 176 15.89 -48.66 92.80
CA ARG A 176 15.22 -48.25 94.05
C ARG A 176 14.81 -49.47 94.87
N GLY A 177 14.16 -50.46 94.25
CA GLY A 177 13.80 -51.71 94.94
C GLY A 177 15.00 -52.46 95.52
N ALA A 178 16.12 -52.53 94.79
CA ALA A 178 17.35 -53.12 95.29
C ALA A 178 17.96 -52.34 96.46
N ARG A 179 17.91 -50.99 96.44
CA ARG A 179 18.34 -50.16 97.56
C ARG A 179 17.48 -50.39 98.79
N ASP A 180 16.17 -50.48 98.63
CA ASP A 180 15.23 -50.75 99.72
C ASP A 180 15.54 -52.11 100.37
N GLN A 181 15.83 -53.14 99.57
CA GLN A 181 16.27 -54.45 100.05
C GLN A 181 17.61 -54.39 100.82
N VAL A 182 18.59 -53.63 100.33
CA VAL A 182 19.87 -53.43 101.02
C VAL A 182 19.65 -52.69 102.35
N THR A 183 18.78 -51.69 102.40
CA THR A 183 18.45 -51.01 103.67
C THR A 183 17.76 -51.95 104.67
N ASP A 184 16.87 -52.82 104.20
CA ASP A 184 16.22 -53.82 105.06
C ASP A 184 17.23 -54.84 105.61
N LEU A 185 18.13 -55.36 104.76
CA LEU A 185 19.20 -56.27 105.19
C LEU A 185 20.18 -55.58 106.15
N THR A 186 20.50 -54.32 105.92
CA THR A 186 21.36 -53.52 106.81
C THR A 186 20.69 -53.30 108.17
N ALA A 187 19.38 -53.06 108.20
CA ALA A 187 18.60 -52.96 109.43
C ALA A 187 18.50 -54.30 110.18
N GLN A 188 18.45 -55.42 109.45
CA GLN A 188 18.52 -56.77 110.03
C GLN A 188 19.90 -57.06 110.63
N LEU A 189 20.99 -56.68 109.95
CA LEU A 189 22.36 -56.83 110.45
C LEU A 189 22.64 -55.93 111.67
N ALA A 190 22.11 -54.70 111.70
CA ALA A 190 22.23 -53.81 112.86
C ALA A 190 21.49 -54.34 114.11
N ARG A 191 20.55 -55.28 113.94
CA ARG A 191 19.87 -55.99 115.03
C ARG A 191 20.60 -57.26 115.49
N ALA A 192 21.68 -57.66 114.82
CA ALA A 192 22.49 -58.80 115.23
C ALA A 192 23.48 -58.40 116.35
N PRO A 193 23.64 -59.21 117.42
CA PRO A 193 24.50 -58.86 118.56
C PRO A 193 26.00 -58.99 118.21
N ALA A 194 26.77 -57.93 118.43
CA ALA A 194 28.21 -57.89 118.22
C ALA A 194 28.99 -58.31 119.48
N THR A 195 29.76 -59.40 119.39
CA THR A 195 30.80 -59.79 120.36
C THR A 195 32.15 -59.15 120.01
N PRO A 196 32.90 -58.58 120.98
CA PRO A 196 34.21 -57.97 120.72
C PRO A 196 35.35 -58.99 120.80
N LEU A 197 36.38 -58.83 119.96
CA LEU A 197 37.66 -59.55 120.07
C LEU A 197 38.84 -58.57 120.27
N PRO A 198 39.83 -58.89 121.12
CA PRO A 198 40.89 -57.95 121.51
C PRO A 198 42.25 -58.17 120.81
N SER A 199 43.02 -57.06 120.85
CA SER A 199 44.46 -56.91 121.13
C SER A 199 45.56 -57.20 120.08
N ASN A 200 46.17 -56.07 119.68
CA ASN A 200 47.57 -55.76 119.37
C ASN A 200 48.66 -56.51 120.17
N VAL A 201 49.83 -56.78 119.55
CA VAL A 201 51.17 -56.57 120.15
C VAL A 201 52.22 -56.23 119.06
N SER A 202 53.09 -55.27 119.36
CA SER A 202 54.03 -54.55 118.48
C SER A 202 55.48 -55.09 118.44
N LEU A 203 56.07 -55.02 117.25
CA LEU A 203 57.48 -55.25 116.87
C LEU A 203 58.43 -54.15 117.44
N ALA A 204 59.10 -54.37 118.58
CA ALA A 204 60.00 -53.33 119.12
C ALA A 204 61.28 -53.77 119.87
N ARG A 205 61.77 -55.02 119.79
CA ARG A 205 63.08 -55.37 120.42
C ARG A 205 63.88 -56.47 119.70
N LEU A 206 64.48 -56.16 118.56
CA LEU A 206 65.39 -57.10 117.85
C LEU A 206 66.72 -56.51 117.36
N PHE A 207 67.33 -55.54 118.04
CA PHE A 207 68.71 -55.14 117.68
C PHE A 207 69.58 -54.70 118.88
N ALA A 208 70.42 -55.61 119.40
CA ALA A 208 71.83 -55.34 119.77
C ALA A 208 72.59 -56.61 120.25
N ALA A 209 73.74 -56.90 119.61
CA ALA A 209 74.87 -57.79 119.99
C ALA A 209 74.60 -59.31 120.08
N GLN A 210 75.08 -60.21 119.20
CA GLN A 210 76.42 -60.50 118.65
C GLN A 210 77.37 -61.25 119.60
N GLY A 211 77.27 -62.60 119.59
CA GLY A 211 78.40 -63.49 119.93
C GLY A 211 78.04 -64.79 120.66
N GLY A 212 77.93 -65.92 119.93
CA GLY A 212 77.89 -67.27 120.52
C GLY A 212 76.99 -68.22 119.73
N ARG A 213 77.57 -69.18 118.99
CA ARG A 213 76.87 -70.02 118.00
C ARG A 213 75.90 -71.06 118.57
N ASP A 214 75.70 -71.09 119.89
CA ASP A 214 74.74 -72.00 120.54
C ASP A 214 73.41 -71.31 120.92
N ASP A 215 73.36 -69.97 120.95
CA ASP A 215 72.12 -69.20 121.11
C ASP A 215 71.32 -69.10 119.80
N ALA A 216 71.97 -69.26 118.64
CA ALA A 216 71.35 -69.22 117.32
C ALA A 216 70.35 -70.37 117.06
N ARG A 217 70.37 -71.44 117.88
CA ARG A 217 69.44 -72.57 117.77
C ARG A 217 68.18 -72.37 118.62
N ALA A 218 68.31 -71.73 119.79
CA ALA A 218 67.19 -71.31 120.63
C ALA A 218 66.48 -70.10 120.00
N GLU A 219 67.20 -69.09 119.53
CA GLU A 219 66.63 -67.96 118.77
C GLU A 219 65.99 -68.42 117.46
N ARG A 220 66.52 -69.46 116.78
CA ARG A 220 65.84 -70.08 115.62
C ARG A 220 64.56 -70.81 116.00
N TYR A 221 64.48 -71.35 117.21
CA TYR A 221 63.28 -72.04 117.70
C TYR A 221 62.23 -71.01 118.11
N ASP A 222 62.62 -69.96 118.83
CA ASP A 222 61.74 -68.86 119.20
C ASP A 222 61.29 -68.05 117.97
N LEU A 223 62.18 -67.74 117.03
CA LEU A 223 61.80 -67.15 115.74
C LEU A 223 60.92 -68.09 114.90
N ARG A 224 61.06 -69.41 115.01
CA ARG A 224 60.14 -70.36 114.37
C ARG A 224 58.77 -70.38 115.05
N VAL A 225 58.73 -70.27 116.37
CA VAL A 225 57.49 -70.18 117.15
C VAL A 225 56.80 -68.84 116.89
N ASP A 226 57.54 -67.72 116.85
CA ASP A 226 57.03 -66.39 116.51
C ASP A 226 56.60 -66.30 115.04
N LEU A 227 57.33 -66.94 114.11
CA LEU A 227 56.92 -67.05 112.72
C LEU A 227 55.66 -67.91 112.58
N ALA A 228 55.54 -69.01 113.34
CA ALA A 228 54.33 -69.84 113.38
C ALA A 228 53.15 -69.08 114.01
N ALA A 229 53.38 -68.31 115.08
CA ALA A 229 52.36 -67.46 115.71
C ALA A 229 51.93 -66.31 114.80
N ALA A 230 52.86 -65.67 114.09
CA ALA A 230 52.57 -64.66 113.08
C ALA A 230 51.81 -65.25 111.88
N GLN A 231 52.14 -66.48 111.46
CA GLN A 231 51.39 -67.19 110.41
C GLN A 231 49.97 -67.53 110.85
N VAL A 232 49.77 -67.95 112.11
CA VAL A 232 48.43 -68.19 112.70
C VAL A 232 47.64 -66.88 112.82
N ALA A 233 48.30 -65.77 113.19
CA ALA A 233 47.67 -64.45 113.26
C ALA A 233 47.35 -63.84 111.88
N LEU A 234 48.14 -64.17 110.84
CA LEU A 234 47.93 -63.73 109.45
C LEU A 234 46.93 -64.60 108.66
N ALA A 235 46.68 -65.84 109.09
CA ALA A 235 45.73 -66.75 108.45
C ALA A 235 44.32 -66.16 108.24
N PRO A 236 43.70 -65.45 109.20
CA PRO A 236 42.39 -64.80 108.98
C PRO A 236 42.46 -63.49 108.18
N VAL A 237 43.64 -62.88 108.03
CA VAL A 237 43.85 -61.62 107.29
C VAL A 237 44.05 -61.87 105.81
N GLN A 238 44.74 -62.95 105.44
CA GLN A 238 44.96 -63.33 104.03
C GLN A 238 43.69 -63.41 103.16
N PRO A 239 42.58 -64.06 103.57
CA PRO A 239 41.36 -64.08 102.76
C PRO A 239 40.68 -62.71 102.66
N ARG A 240 40.86 -61.82 103.65
CA ARG A 240 40.32 -60.45 103.61
C ARG A 240 41.12 -59.57 102.64
N VAL A 241 42.43 -59.73 102.60
CA VAL A 241 43.29 -59.06 101.61
C VAL A 241 42.97 -59.57 100.20
N ALA A 242 42.85 -60.89 100.00
CA ALA A 242 42.47 -61.46 98.71
C ALA A 242 41.07 -61.00 98.24
N ALA A 243 40.10 -60.88 99.17
CA ALA A 243 38.77 -60.34 98.87
C ALA A 243 38.82 -58.85 98.49
N ALA A 244 39.62 -58.04 99.18
CA ALA A 244 39.81 -56.63 98.86
C ALA A 244 40.54 -56.44 97.50
N GLU A 245 41.49 -57.31 97.17
CA GLU A 245 42.14 -57.33 95.85
C GLU A 245 41.15 -57.70 94.74
N ALA A 246 40.29 -58.71 94.96
CA ALA A 246 39.23 -59.09 94.02
C ALA A 246 38.20 -57.97 93.84
N GLU A 247 37.82 -57.27 94.90
CA GLU A 247 36.91 -56.12 94.84
C GLU A 247 37.54 -54.93 94.09
N ARG A 248 38.83 -54.65 94.35
CA ARG A 248 39.59 -53.64 93.61
C ARG A 248 39.67 -53.98 92.12
N ASP A 249 39.92 -55.24 91.78
CA ASP A 249 40.02 -55.67 90.39
C ASP A 249 38.64 -55.69 89.70
N HIS A 250 37.57 -56.00 90.43
CA HIS A 250 36.20 -55.83 89.95
C HIS A 250 35.85 -54.35 89.69
N MET A 251 36.23 -53.44 90.59
CA MET A 251 36.04 -51.99 90.38
C MET A 251 36.84 -51.47 89.20
N ARG A 252 38.07 -51.95 89.00
CA ARG A 252 38.86 -51.62 87.80
C ARG A 252 38.18 -52.07 86.51
N GLN A 253 37.58 -53.25 86.49
CA GLN A 253 36.80 -53.73 85.34
C GLN A 253 35.58 -52.85 85.08
N LEU A 254 34.82 -52.49 86.12
CA LEU A 254 33.65 -51.60 85.98
C LEU A 254 34.05 -50.23 85.42
N VAL A 255 35.13 -49.63 85.94
CA VAL A 255 35.66 -48.35 85.43
C VAL A 255 36.07 -48.49 83.97
N ALA A 256 36.77 -49.56 83.59
CA ALA A 256 37.15 -49.80 82.19
C ALA A 256 35.93 -49.92 81.27
N THR A 257 34.88 -50.63 81.68
CA THR A 257 33.61 -50.69 80.91
C THR A 257 32.90 -49.34 80.83
N ALA A 258 32.89 -48.55 81.91
CA ALA A 258 32.29 -47.23 81.92
C ALA A 258 33.05 -46.25 81.00
N GLU A 259 34.39 -46.31 81.00
CA GLU A 259 35.23 -45.54 80.08
C GLU A 259 34.99 -45.94 78.63
N GLN A 260 34.85 -47.24 78.34
CA GLN A 260 34.53 -47.73 77.01
C GLN A 260 33.14 -47.24 76.55
N GLN A 261 32.13 -47.30 77.42
CA GLN A 261 30.79 -46.77 77.12
C GLN A 261 30.81 -45.26 76.88
N ARG A 262 31.55 -44.50 77.70
CA ARG A 262 31.73 -43.04 77.51
C ARG A 262 32.39 -42.74 76.17
N ASN A 263 33.45 -43.46 75.83
CA ASN A 263 34.17 -43.24 74.57
C ASN A 263 33.30 -43.61 73.36
N ALA A 264 32.49 -44.67 73.46
CA ALA A 264 31.50 -45.02 72.44
C ALA A 264 30.42 -43.93 72.28
N ALA A 265 29.90 -43.39 73.38
CA ALA A 265 28.93 -42.29 73.34
C ALA A 265 29.52 -41.00 72.75
N LEU A 266 30.78 -40.69 73.06
CA LEU A 266 31.50 -39.55 72.45
C LEU A 266 31.70 -39.77 70.94
N ALA A 267 32.09 -40.97 70.51
CA ALA A 267 32.23 -41.30 69.10
C ALA A 267 30.90 -41.18 68.35
N GLU A 268 29.79 -41.59 68.97
CA GLU A 268 28.46 -41.45 68.39
C GLU A 268 28.01 -39.98 68.32
N ARG A 269 28.26 -39.20 69.38
CA ARG A 269 28.04 -37.75 69.35
C ARG A 269 28.83 -37.10 68.21
N ASP A 270 30.10 -37.45 68.03
CA ASP A 270 30.93 -36.90 66.96
C ASP A 270 30.44 -37.32 65.57
N ARG A 271 29.85 -38.52 65.43
CA ARG A 271 29.15 -38.94 64.19
C ARG A 271 27.92 -38.09 63.94
N VAL A 272 27.06 -37.91 64.93
CA VAL A 272 25.85 -37.07 64.83
C VAL A 272 26.23 -35.63 64.48
N THR A 273 27.26 -35.07 65.10
CA THR A 273 27.77 -33.72 64.76
C THR A 273 28.18 -33.63 63.30
N ARG A 274 28.87 -34.64 62.74
CA ARG A 274 29.21 -34.66 61.32
C ARG A 274 27.98 -34.71 60.41
N VAL A 275 26.97 -35.51 60.77
CA VAL A 275 25.71 -35.58 60.01
C VAL A 275 24.98 -34.24 60.06
N LEU A 276 24.91 -33.59 61.22
CA LEU A 276 24.27 -32.28 61.36
C LEU A 276 24.95 -31.22 60.49
N MET A 277 26.30 -31.20 60.43
CA MET A 277 27.01 -30.27 59.53
C MET A 277 26.63 -30.49 58.05
N VAL A 278 26.46 -31.74 57.61
CA VAL A 278 26.05 -32.05 56.23
C VAL A 278 24.61 -31.56 55.99
N VAL A 279 23.70 -31.80 56.94
CA VAL A 279 22.30 -31.34 56.84
C VAL A 279 22.23 -29.81 56.82
N GLU A 280 23.02 -29.12 57.64
CA GLU A 280 23.12 -27.67 57.63
C GLU A 280 23.65 -27.16 56.28
N GLN A 281 24.68 -27.81 55.73
CA GLN A 281 25.20 -27.48 54.41
C GLN A 281 24.16 -27.69 53.29
N GLU A 282 23.40 -28.78 53.33
CA GLU A 282 22.31 -29.03 52.39
C GLU A 282 21.18 -28.00 52.52
N ARG A 283 20.82 -27.62 53.75
CA ARG A 283 19.83 -26.58 54.03
C ARG A 283 20.28 -25.24 53.47
N ASP A 284 21.53 -24.87 53.70
CA ASP A 284 22.08 -23.60 53.20
C ASP A 284 22.12 -23.59 51.67
N GLY A 285 22.50 -24.71 51.03
CA GLY A 285 22.39 -24.86 49.57
C GLY A 285 20.96 -24.76 49.04
N ALA A 286 19.98 -25.31 49.76
CA ALA A 286 18.56 -25.19 49.41
C ALA A 286 18.04 -23.76 49.56
N LEU A 287 18.49 -23.03 50.58
CA LEU A 287 18.18 -21.61 50.79
C LEU A 287 18.76 -20.74 49.66
N ASP A 288 20.01 -21.00 49.26
CA ASP A 288 20.64 -20.32 48.13
C ASP A 288 19.88 -20.55 46.83
N MET A 289 19.46 -21.79 46.56
CA MET A 289 18.67 -22.14 45.39
C MET A 289 17.30 -21.42 45.41
N ARG A 290 16.62 -21.40 46.56
CA ARG A 290 15.35 -20.67 46.72
C ARG A 290 15.53 -19.18 46.43
N ASP A 291 16.61 -18.58 46.92
CA ASP A 291 16.87 -17.16 46.73
C ASP A 291 17.33 -16.84 45.30
N GLN A 292 17.96 -17.78 44.58
CA GLN A 292 18.17 -17.69 43.13
C GLN A 292 16.84 -17.74 42.36
N VAL A 293 15.95 -18.68 42.67
CA VAL A 293 14.62 -18.79 42.04
C VAL A 293 13.79 -17.53 42.28
N ARG A 294 13.83 -16.98 43.50
CA ARG A 294 13.18 -15.69 43.81
C ARG A 294 13.75 -14.56 42.96
N ARG A 295 15.07 -14.45 42.83
CA ARG A 295 15.71 -13.44 41.97
C ARG A 295 15.27 -13.58 40.51
N ALA A 296 15.31 -14.79 39.96
CA ALA A 296 14.84 -15.08 38.60
C ALA A 296 13.36 -14.70 38.41
N SER A 297 12.49 -15.08 39.35
CA SER A 297 11.06 -14.70 39.31
C SER A 297 10.85 -13.19 39.32
N THR A 298 11.62 -12.44 40.13
CA THR A 298 11.53 -10.97 40.11
C THR A 298 12.05 -10.38 38.80
N ALA A 299 13.05 -10.98 38.16
CA ALA A 299 13.55 -10.54 36.85
C ALA A 299 12.48 -10.74 35.77
N LEU A 300 11.89 -11.93 35.68
CA LEU A 300 10.80 -12.23 34.75
C LEU A 300 9.58 -11.31 34.95
N ARG A 301 9.23 -10.98 36.19
CA ARG A 301 8.16 -10.00 36.45
C ARG A 301 8.51 -8.61 35.90
N ARG A 302 9.75 -8.15 36.06
CA ARG A 302 10.20 -6.86 35.50
C ARG A 302 10.18 -6.87 33.98
N GLU A 303 10.61 -7.96 33.34
CA GLU A 303 10.56 -8.12 31.89
C GLU A 303 9.11 -8.08 31.37
N ARG A 304 8.21 -8.82 32.03
CA ARG A 304 6.77 -8.76 31.73
C ARG A 304 6.22 -7.35 31.87
N ASP A 305 6.51 -6.66 32.98
CA ASP A 305 5.99 -5.31 33.22
C ASP A 305 6.56 -4.30 32.19
N ALA A 306 7.81 -4.47 31.76
CA ALA A 306 8.40 -3.70 30.68
C ALA A 306 7.69 -3.96 29.33
N ALA A 307 7.44 -5.22 28.99
CA ALA A 307 6.71 -5.61 27.77
C ALA A 307 5.26 -5.09 27.78
N VAL A 308 4.58 -5.13 28.94
CA VAL A 308 3.24 -4.53 29.09
C VAL A 308 3.30 -3.01 28.85
N THR A 309 4.30 -2.34 29.41
CA THR A 309 4.48 -0.89 29.21
C THR A 309 4.77 -0.56 27.74
N GLU A 310 5.56 -1.39 27.05
CA GLU A 310 5.83 -1.23 25.61
C GLU A 310 4.55 -1.42 24.77
N ARG A 311 3.78 -2.48 25.05
CA ARG A 311 2.49 -2.72 24.41
C ARG A 311 1.53 -1.55 24.63
N ASP A 312 1.46 -1.01 25.84
CA ASP A 312 0.56 0.11 26.14
C ASP A 312 1.01 1.40 25.42
N ARG A 313 2.33 1.63 25.26
CA ARG A 313 2.84 2.72 24.39
C ARG A 313 2.49 2.50 22.93
N ALA A 314 2.60 1.27 22.41
CA ALA A 314 2.23 0.95 21.04
C ALA A 314 0.74 1.21 20.80
N ARG A 315 -0.14 0.80 21.73
CA ARG A 315 -1.58 1.09 21.69
C ARG A 315 -1.88 2.58 21.70
N GLN A 316 -1.17 3.37 22.51
CA GLN A 316 -1.30 4.83 22.50
C GLN A 316 -0.87 5.45 21.16
N ALA A 317 0.18 4.92 20.53
CA ALA A 317 0.62 5.36 19.22
C ALA A 317 -0.42 5.04 18.13
N VAL A 318 -1.01 3.84 18.16
CA VAL A 318 -2.11 3.45 17.26
C VAL A 318 -3.31 4.37 17.44
N ALA A 319 -3.76 4.61 18.66
CA ALA A 319 -4.87 5.52 18.93
C ALA A 319 -4.60 6.96 18.43
N ALA A 320 -3.35 7.42 18.50
CA ALA A 320 -2.96 8.72 17.95
C ALA A 320 -2.96 8.75 16.41
N LEU A 321 -2.64 7.63 15.76
CA LEU A 321 -2.73 7.49 14.30
C LEU A 321 -4.20 7.44 13.85
N GLU A 322 -5.06 6.70 14.54
CA GLU A 322 -6.50 6.66 14.28
C GLU A 322 -7.12 8.07 14.39
N GLN A 323 -6.78 8.83 15.43
CA GLN A 323 -7.23 10.22 15.57
C GLN A 323 -6.78 11.11 14.40
N ARG A 324 -5.57 10.90 13.87
CA ARG A 324 -5.07 11.64 12.71
C ARG A 324 -5.81 11.26 11.43
N ARG A 325 -6.06 9.96 11.23
CA ARG A 325 -6.86 9.47 10.10
C ARG A 325 -8.25 10.09 10.13
N ASP A 326 -8.93 10.02 11.27
CA ASP A 326 -10.29 10.54 11.39
C ASP A 326 -10.35 12.06 11.15
N ALA A 327 -9.32 12.81 11.56
CA ALA A 327 -9.20 14.23 11.24
C ALA A 327 -9.00 14.47 9.73
N ALA A 328 -8.13 13.70 9.07
CA ALA A 328 -7.90 13.79 7.64
C ALA A 328 -9.16 13.44 6.83
N VAL A 329 -9.91 12.42 7.25
CA VAL A 329 -11.20 12.05 6.65
C VAL A 329 -12.21 13.19 6.80
N ALA A 330 -12.30 13.80 8.00
CA ALA A 330 -13.18 14.95 8.22
C ALA A 330 -12.81 16.16 7.35
N GLU A 331 -11.52 16.44 7.15
CA GLU A 331 -11.04 17.48 6.23
C GLU A 331 -11.40 17.17 4.78
N SER A 332 -11.22 15.92 4.34
CA SER A 332 -11.59 15.45 3.01
C SER A 332 -13.10 15.60 2.75
N ASP A 333 -13.93 15.21 3.72
CA ASP A 333 -15.39 15.36 3.63
C ASP A 333 -15.82 16.83 3.59
N GLN A 334 -15.17 17.71 4.35
CA GLN A 334 -15.40 19.16 4.24
C GLN A 334 -15.03 19.68 2.85
N ALA A 335 -13.91 19.23 2.28
CA ALA A 335 -13.51 19.61 0.93
C ALA A 335 -14.52 19.13 -0.13
N ARG A 336 -15.02 17.89 -0.01
CA ARG A 336 -16.07 17.34 -0.89
C ARG A 336 -17.37 18.14 -0.79
N GLN A 337 -17.77 18.52 0.42
CA GLN A 337 -18.95 19.39 0.64
C GLN A 337 -18.76 20.77 0.01
N ALA A 338 -17.57 21.38 0.17
CA ALA A 338 -17.25 22.66 -0.45
C ALA A 338 -17.27 22.61 -1.98
N LEU A 339 -16.73 21.54 -2.57
CA LEU A 339 -16.80 21.30 -4.01
C LEU A 339 -18.25 21.17 -4.49
N THR A 340 -19.06 20.38 -3.79
CA THR A 340 -20.49 20.23 -4.10
C THR A 340 -21.22 21.57 -4.02
N ALA A 341 -20.91 22.40 -3.02
CA ALA A 341 -21.49 23.74 -2.89
C ALA A 341 -21.08 24.67 -4.04
N LEU A 342 -19.82 24.62 -4.48
CA LEU A 342 -19.34 25.35 -5.65
C LEU A 342 -20.03 24.91 -6.94
N GLU A 343 -20.26 23.61 -7.13
CA GLU A 343 -21.00 23.09 -8.27
C GLU A 343 -22.45 23.60 -8.29
N HIS A 344 -23.12 23.61 -7.14
CA HIS A 344 -24.46 24.18 -7.00
C HIS A 344 -24.49 25.69 -7.32
N GLN A 345 -23.45 26.44 -6.92
CA GLN A 345 -23.32 27.87 -7.27
C GLN A 345 -23.03 28.09 -8.76
N ARG A 346 -22.31 27.17 -9.41
CA ARG A 346 -21.96 27.26 -10.83
C ARG A 346 -23.11 26.92 -11.76
N ALA A 347 -24.01 26.02 -11.35
CA ALA A 347 -25.17 25.61 -12.13
C ALA A 347 -26.03 26.78 -12.69
N PRO A 348 -26.43 27.79 -11.89
CA PRO A 348 -27.19 28.93 -12.41
C PRO A 348 -26.36 29.80 -13.36
N VAL A 349 -25.06 29.95 -13.12
CA VAL A 349 -24.16 30.72 -14.00
C VAL A 349 -24.03 30.04 -15.37
N ASP A 350 -23.88 28.71 -15.39
CA ASP A 350 -23.82 27.94 -16.64
C ASP A 350 -25.17 27.98 -17.39
N GLU A 351 -26.30 28.05 -16.66
CA GLU A 351 -27.64 28.27 -17.24
C GLU A 351 -27.77 29.66 -17.87
N GLU A 352 -27.39 30.72 -17.15
CA GLU A 352 -27.36 32.09 -17.68
C GLU A 352 -26.47 32.20 -18.92
N LEU A 353 -25.30 31.55 -18.90
CA LEU A 353 -24.40 31.53 -20.05
C LEU A 353 -25.02 30.82 -21.25
N ARG A 354 -25.76 29.72 -21.04
CA ARG A 354 -26.51 29.03 -22.10
C ARG A 354 -27.64 29.88 -22.65
N ALA A 355 -28.42 30.53 -21.78
CA ALA A 355 -29.47 31.46 -22.18
C ALA A 355 -28.91 32.63 -22.99
N ALA A 356 -27.81 33.25 -22.54
CA ALA A 356 -27.15 34.34 -23.25
C ALA A 356 -26.64 33.92 -24.63
N ARG A 357 -26.09 32.70 -24.76
CA ARG A 357 -25.66 32.13 -26.04
C ARG A 357 -26.84 31.91 -26.99
N ALA A 358 -27.96 31.41 -26.48
CA ALA A 358 -29.18 31.24 -27.27
C ALA A 358 -29.76 32.58 -27.74
N SER A 359 -29.81 33.59 -26.88
CA SER A 359 -30.23 34.94 -27.26
C SER A 359 -29.31 35.57 -28.31
N LEU A 360 -28.00 35.34 -28.20
CA LEU A 360 -27.03 35.79 -29.21
C LEU A 360 -27.20 35.07 -30.55
N SER A 361 -27.47 33.76 -30.56
CA SER A 361 -27.71 33.04 -31.81
C SER A 361 -29.01 33.50 -32.46
N GLN A 362 -30.06 33.72 -31.67
CA GLN A 362 -31.32 34.29 -32.15
C GLN A 362 -31.12 35.68 -32.75
N SER A 363 -30.42 36.58 -32.05
CA SER A 363 -30.13 37.92 -32.57
C SER A 363 -29.32 37.87 -33.87
N ARG A 364 -28.37 36.93 -34.02
CA ARG A 364 -27.65 36.73 -35.29
C ARG A 364 -28.58 36.29 -36.42
N MET A 365 -29.47 35.33 -36.16
CA MET A 365 -30.47 34.90 -37.13
C MET A 365 -31.40 36.04 -37.55
N GLU A 366 -31.82 36.89 -36.61
CA GLU A 366 -32.63 38.08 -36.89
C GLU A 366 -31.87 39.11 -37.74
N ILE A 367 -30.59 39.34 -37.45
CA ILE A 367 -29.72 40.22 -38.25
C ILE A 367 -29.53 39.65 -39.66
N GLU A 368 -29.28 38.35 -39.80
CA GLU A 368 -29.17 37.69 -41.10
C GLU A 368 -30.49 37.75 -41.88
N ALA A 369 -31.63 37.56 -41.23
CA ALA A 369 -32.95 37.73 -41.84
C ALA A 369 -33.18 39.17 -42.32
N ALA A 370 -32.82 40.17 -41.51
CA ALA A 370 -32.89 41.58 -41.89
C ALA A 370 -31.94 41.93 -43.06
N GLN A 371 -30.74 41.33 -43.09
CA GLN A 371 -29.81 41.48 -44.20
C GLN A 371 -30.38 40.87 -45.49
N ASN A 372 -30.97 39.67 -45.41
CA ASN A 372 -31.60 39.00 -46.54
C ASN A 372 -32.77 39.80 -47.12
N LEU A 373 -33.57 40.48 -46.28
CA LEU A 373 -34.64 41.37 -46.72
C LEU A 373 -34.12 42.68 -47.35
N ASN A 374 -32.92 43.14 -46.99
CA ASN A 374 -32.32 44.36 -47.54
C ASN A 374 -31.77 44.15 -48.97
N VAL A 375 -31.38 42.92 -49.34
CA VAL A 375 -30.88 42.59 -50.68
C VAL A 375 -31.86 42.97 -51.80
N PRO A 376 -33.13 42.50 -51.81
CA PRO A 376 -34.08 42.87 -52.85
C PRO A 376 -34.39 44.37 -52.87
N LEU A 377 -34.45 45.02 -51.69
CA LEU A 377 -34.62 46.47 -51.57
C LEU A 377 -33.46 47.26 -52.21
N GLN A 378 -32.22 46.81 -52.02
CA GLN A 378 -31.06 47.41 -52.70
C GLN A 378 -31.08 47.16 -54.21
N ASP A 379 -31.53 45.99 -54.65
CA ASP A 379 -31.65 45.69 -56.07
C ASP A 379 -32.77 46.51 -56.74
N ASP A 380 -33.87 46.74 -56.04
CA ASP A 380 -34.93 47.66 -56.48
C ASP A 380 -34.41 49.10 -56.56
N LEU A 381 -33.65 49.58 -55.57
CA LEU A 381 -33.01 50.89 -55.63
C LEU A 381 -32.02 51.00 -56.80
N ARG A 382 -31.23 49.95 -57.08
CA ARG A 382 -30.34 49.90 -58.25
C ARG A 382 -31.14 49.95 -59.55
N ARG A 383 -32.25 49.21 -59.64
CA ARG A 383 -33.16 49.25 -60.80
C ARG A 383 -33.76 50.62 -61.02
N VAL A 384 -34.29 51.25 -59.97
CA VAL A 384 -34.86 52.60 -60.05
C VAL A 384 -33.79 53.61 -60.49
N ASN A 385 -32.58 53.54 -59.94
CA ASN A 385 -31.48 54.39 -60.39
C ASN A 385 -31.12 54.16 -61.86
N ALA A 386 -31.07 52.90 -62.32
CA ALA A 386 -30.83 52.59 -63.72
C ALA A 386 -31.93 53.14 -64.63
N LEU A 387 -33.21 53.07 -64.20
CA LEU A 387 -34.34 53.66 -64.92
C LEU A 387 -34.27 55.19 -64.95
N LEU A 388 -33.90 55.84 -63.84
CA LEU A 388 -33.71 57.29 -63.79
C LEU A 388 -32.58 57.73 -64.73
N VAL A 389 -31.43 57.04 -64.70
CA VAL A 389 -30.31 57.30 -65.62
C VAL A 389 -30.76 57.13 -67.07
N ALA A 390 -31.47 56.04 -67.39
CA ALA A 390 -32.02 55.82 -68.73
C ALA A 390 -32.99 56.93 -69.15
N HIS A 391 -33.88 57.38 -68.26
CA HIS A 391 -34.81 58.47 -68.53
C HIS A 391 -34.08 59.81 -68.74
N THR A 392 -33.05 60.11 -67.96
CA THR A 392 -32.23 61.31 -68.17
C THR A 392 -31.47 61.28 -69.49
N GLU A 393 -31.02 60.09 -69.91
CA GLU A 393 -30.37 59.90 -71.20
C GLU A 393 -31.37 60.03 -72.36
N GLU A 394 -32.59 59.51 -72.19
CA GLU A 394 -33.70 59.69 -73.14
C GLU A 394 -34.08 61.17 -73.28
N LEU A 395 -34.13 61.92 -72.17
CA LEU A 395 -34.33 63.38 -72.16
C LEU A 395 -33.19 64.11 -72.86
N ARG A 396 -31.93 63.70 -72.63
CA ARG A 396 -30.78 64.24 -73.37
C ARG A 396 -30.92 64.00 -74.87
N ARG A 397 -31.21 62.77 -75.29
CA ARG A 397 -31.47 62.43 -76.70
C ARG A 397 -32.67 63.19 -77.26
N GLY A 398 -33.70 63.43 -76.45
CA GLY A 398 -34.84 64.27 -76.79
C GLY A 398 -34.42 65.72 -77.03
N ALA A 399 -33.61 66.30 -76.15
CA ALA A 399 -33.05 67.64 -76.32
C ALA A 399 -32.14 67.75 -77.55
N THR A 400 -31.31 66.73 -77.80
CA THR A 400 -30.49 66.65 -79.03
C THR A 400 -31.37 66.60 -80.28
N ARG A 401 -32.43 65.77 -80.29
CA ARG A 401 -33.41 65.72 -81.39
C ARG A 401 -34.16 67.04 -81.58
N ILE A 402 -34.50 67.74 -80.51
CA ILE A 402 -35.12 69.08 -80.59
C ILE A 402 -34.14 70.07 -81.20
N HIS A 403 -32.86 70.04 -80.80
CA HIS A 403 -31.84 70.90 -81.37
C HIS A 403 -31.60 70.62 -82.86
N GLU A 404 -31.50 69.34 -83.25
CA GLU A 404 -31.44 68.91 -84.66
C GLU A 404 -32.69 69.35 -85.43
N LEU A 405 -33.87 69.28 -84.80
CA LEU A 405 -35.12 69.76 -85.40
C LEU A 405 -35.15 71.28 -85.53
N GLU A 406 -34.67 72.04 -84.55
CA GLU A 406 -34.52 73.49 -84.60
C GLU A 406 -33.54 73.90 -85.71
N GLU A 407 -32.44 73.16 -85.85
CA GLU A 407 -31.49 73.31 -86.96
C GLU A 407 -32.14 72.94 -88.30
N SER A 408 -32.95 71.87 -88.33
CA SER A 408 -33.75 71.46 -89.50
C SER A 408 -34.83 72.49 -89.87
N VAL A 409 -35.40 73.19 -88.88
CA VAL A 409 -36.40 74.25 -89.06
C VAL A 409 -35.70 75.55 -89.47
N ALA A 410 -34.48 75.82 -89.03
CA ALA A 410 -33.65 76.90 -89.52
C ALA A 410 -33.26 76.66 -91.00
N THR A 411 -32.93 75.42 -91.36
CA THR A 411 -32.73 75.01 -92.76
C THR A 411 -34.03 75.00 -93.55
N ALA A 412 -35.16 74.60 -92.96
CA ALA A 412 -36.46 74.64 -93.62
C ALA A 412 -37.00 76.07 -93.79
N THR A 413 -36.72 77.00 -92.88
CA THR A 413 -37.10 78.42 -93.01
C THR A 413 -36.26 79.13 -94.07
N THR A 414 -34.97 78.80 -94.19
CA THR A 414 -34.15 79.23 -95.34
C THR A 414 -34.65 78.62 -96.65
N LEU A 415 -35.03 77.33 -96.67
CA LEU A 415 -35.70 76.70 -97.81
C LEU A 415 -37.10 77.26 -98.08
N ARG A 416 -37.83 77.77 -97.07
CA ARG A 416 -39.17 78.39 -97.24
C ARG A 416 -39.08 79.76 -97.88
N VAL A 417 -38.08 80.57 -97.54
CA VAL A 417 -37.76 81.82 -98.28
C VAL A 417 -37.34 81.51 -99.72
N ALA A 418 -36.65 80.37 -99.96
CA ALA A 418 -36.32 79.90 -101.30
C ALA A 418 -37.50 79.26 -102.05
N ALA A 419 -38.50 78.70 -101.34
CA ALA A 419 -39.70 78.10 -101.93
C ALA A 419 -40.82 79.13 -102.17
N GLU A 420 -40.87 80.24 -101.41
CA GLU A 420 -41.76 81.39 -101.65
C GLU A 420 -41.48 82.05 -103.02
N SER A 421 -40.30 81.85 -103.63
CA SER A 421 -39.98 82.30 -104.99
C SER A 421 -40.29 81.28 -106.10
N GLU A 422 -40.51 80.00 -105.77
CA GLU A 422 -40.80 78.93 -106.75
C GLU A 422 -42.26 78.45 -106.75
N MET A 423 -43.05 78.78 -105.72
CA MET A 423 -44.42 78.28 -105.50
C MET A 423 -45.54 79.30 -105.78
N ALA A 424 -45.33 80.25 -106.70
CA ALA A 424 -46.43 80.88 -107.45
C ALA A 424 -46.61 80.23 -108.85
N ARG A 425 -45.84 79.17 -109.16
CA ARG A 425 -45.73 78.57 -110.50
C ARG A 425 -46.27 77.15 -110.68
N ALA A 426 -46.89 76.52 -109.70
CA ALA A 426 -47.54 75.23 -109.97
C ALA A 426 -48.62 74.88 -108.93
N GLN A 427 -49.86 75.17 -109.32
CA GLN A 427 -51.02 74.37 -108.92
C GLN A 427 -51.02 73.09 -109.76
N ALA A 428 -51.08 71.90 -109.14
CA ALA A 428 -51.95 70.76 -109.53
C ALA A 428 -51.53 69.42 -108.90
N GLY A 429 -52.48 68.80 -108.19
CA GLY A 429 -52.58 67.35 -107.91
C GLY A 429 -51.91 66.87 -106.61
N GLU A 430 -52.45 65.95 -105.82
CA GLU A 430 -53.74 65.26 -105.73
C GLU A 430 -53.76 64.50 -104.37
N LEU A 431 -54.93 64.04 -103.94
CA LEU A 431 -55.34 63.69 -102.57
C LEU A 431 -55.01 62.26 -102.05
N CYS A 432 -55.32 62.06 -100.75
CA CYS A 432 -55.71 60.81 -100.03
C CYS A 432 -54.60 59.90 -99.43
N ALA A 433 -54.72 59.23 -98.27
CA ALA A 433 -55.82 59.00 -97.32
C ALA A 433 -55.32 58.55 -95.92
N THR A 434 -56.21 58.72 -94.94
CA THR A 434 -56.40 58.09 -93.61
C THR A 434 -56.26 56.54 -93.61
N SER A 435 -56.16 55.73 -92.54
CA SER A 435 -56.28 55.79 -91.08
C SER A 435 -55.72 54.48 -90.48
N ARG A 436 -55.32 54.54 -89.20
CA ARG A 436 -55.31 53.45 -88.19
C ARG A 436 -56.28 52.30 -88.46
N ALA A 437 -55.81 51.04 -88.38
CA ALA A 437 -56.46 49.88 -87.72
C ALA A 437 -55.78 48.53 -88.08
N ALA A 438 -54.79 48.06 -87.31
CA ALA A 438 -54.34 46.65 -87.37
C ALA A 438 -53.55 46.13 -86.14
N GLN A 439 -53.68 46.75 -84.96
CA GLN A 439 -52.94 46.34 -83.75
C GLN A 439 -53.63 45.30 -82.85
N TYR A 440 -54.73 44.68 -83.27
CA TYR A 440 -55.50 43.78 -82.38
C TYR A 440 -55.51 42.28 -82.73
N ARG A 441 -54.73 41.79 -83.71
CA ARG A 441 -54.76 40.36 -84.09
C ARG A 441 -53.48 39.53 -83.91
N ALA A 442 -52.33 40.14 -83.59
CA ALA A 442 -51.06 39.39 -83.45
C ALA A 442 -50.74 38.89 -82.03
N TRP A 443 -51.38 39.45 -80.99
CA TRP A 443 -51.01 39.18 -79.59
C TRP A 443 -51.74 37.97 -78.97
N TRP A 444 -52.93 37.62 -79.45
CA TRP A 444 -53.77 36.60 -78.80
C TRP A 444 -53.36 35.14 -79.10
N LEU A 445 -52.57 34.89 -80.16
CA LEU A 445 -52.14 33.54 -80.56
C LEU A 445 -50.74 33.13 -80.03
N SER A 446 -50.05 34.02 -79.29
CA SER A 446 -48.76 33.71 -78.64
C SER A 446 -48.94 33.14 -77.22
N MET A 447 -50.01 33.52 -76.51
CA MET A 447 -50.23 33.14 -75.11
C MET A 447 -50.73 31.70 -74.92
N ARG A 448 -51.28 31.07 -75.97
CA ARG A 448 -51.91 29.74 -75.88
C ARG A 448 -50.95 28.55 -76.06
N ARG A 449 -49.70 28.77 -76.53
CA ARG A 449 -48.69 27.71 -76.70
C ARG A 449 -47.76 27.48 -75.48
N SER A 450 -47.68 28.42 -74.54
CA SER A 450 -46.76 28.34 -73.38
C SER A 450 -47.33 27.64 -72.13
N SER A 451 -48.59 27.18 -72.19
CA SER A 451 -49.30 26.52 -71.07
C SER A 451 -49.23 24.98 -71.14
N GLN A 452 -49.13 24.39 -72.34
CA GLN A 452 -49.09 22.94 -72.52
C GLN A 452 -47.69 22.31 -72.30
N GLN A 453 -46.61 23.10 -72.35
CA GLN A 453 -45.25 22.59 -72.14
C GLN A 453 -44.85 22.45 -70.65
N ARG A 454 -45.71 22.89 -69.70
CA ARG A 454 -45.49 22.78 -68.24
C ARG A 454 -46.07 21.53 -67.58
N ARG A 455 -46.82 20.68 -68.30
CA ARG A 455 -47.40 19.43 -67.73
C ARG A 455 -46.58 18.15 -67.99
N GLY A 456 -45.45 18.22 -68.71
CA GLY A 456 -44.55 17.08 -68.94
C GLY A 456 -43.30 17.03 -68.04
N ALA A 457 -42.91 18.15 -67.39
CA ALA A 457 -41.67 18.24 -66.61
C ALA A 457 -41.77 17.72 -65.16
N VAL A 458 -42.99 17.59 -64.64
CA VAL A 458 -43.23 17.19 -63.23
C VAL A 458 -43.17 15.66 -63.05
N GLY A 459 -43.52 14.87 -64.07
CA GLY A 459 -43.47 13.39 -64.00
C GLY A 459 -42.06 12.77 -64.14
N ALA A 460 -41.14 13.44 -64.85
CA ALA A 460 -39.76 12.96 -64.99
C ALA A 460 -38.92 13.16 -63.71
N GLN A 461 -39.28 14.14 -62.88
CA GLN A 461 -38.58 14.42 -61.62
C GLN A 461 -39.00 13.45 -60.50
N THR A 462 -40.27 13.00 -60.51
CA THR A 462 -40.78 12.01 -59.53
C THR A 462 -40.20 10.61 -59.77
N HIS A 463 -40.01 10.19 -61.02
CA HIS A 463 -39.36 8.92 -61.34
C HIS A 463 -37.84 8.91 -61.06
N ARG A 464 -37.14 10.05 -61.25
CA ARG A 464 -35.72 10.17 -60.88
C ARG A 464 -35.47 10.16 -59.38
N LEU A 465 -36.36 10.76 -58.59
CA LEU A 465 -36.26 10.73 -57.13
C LEU A 465 -36.57 9.34 -56.56
N SER A 466 -37.52 8.62 -57.15
CA SER A 466 -37.87 7.26 -56.71
C SER A 466 -36.76 6.23 -57.02
N ALA A 467 -36.07 6.36 -58.17
CA ALA A 467 -34.90 5.52 -58.49
C ALA A 467 -33.68 5.83 -57.61
N ARG A 468 -33.47 7.12 -57.27
CA ARG A 468 -32.37 7.54 -56.38
C ARG A 468 -32.54 7.03 -54.94
N VAL A 469 -33.77 6.91 -54.47
CA VAL A 469 -34.06 6.35 -53.13
C VAL A 469 -33.75 4.85 -53.09
N ALA A 470 -34.08 4.09 -54.15
CA ALA A 470 -33.77 2.66 -54.23
C ALA A 470 -32.25 2.39 -54.30
N GLU A 471 -31.49 3.20 -55.05
CA GLU A 471 -30.01 3.10 -55.10
C GLU A 471 -29.37 3.40 -53.72
N LEU A 472 -29.89 4.38 -52.98
CA LEU A 472 -29.42 4.72 -51.64
C LEU A 472 -29.71 3.63 -50.60
N GLU A 473 -30.81 2.90 -50.75
CA GLU A 473 -31.14 1.76 -49.90
C GLU A 473 -30.19 0.57 -50.14
N GLU A 474 -29.83 0.28 -51.39
CA GLU A 474 -28.85 -0.76 -51.73
C GLU A 474 -27.42 -0.39 -51.28
N GLU A 475 -27.01 0.87 -51.41
CA GLU A 475 -25.70 1.34 -50.91
C GLU A 475 -25.58 1.23 -49.38
N ARG A 476 -26.66 1.55 -48.65
CA ARG A 476 -26.72 1.38 -47.20
C ARG A 476 -26.54 -0.09 -46.82
N ASP A 477 -27.23 -0.99 -47.51
CA ASP A 477 -27.20 -2.42 -47.21
C ASP A 477 -25.87 -3.08 -47.63
N LEU A 478 -25.15 -2.51 -48.59
CA LEU A 478 -23.77 -2.89 -48.92
C LEU A 478 -22.77 -2.41 -47.83
N ALA A 479 -22.92 -1.17 -47.37
CA ALA A 479 -22.06 -0.60 -46.32
C ALA A 479 -22.19 -1.33 -44.97
N ILE A 480 -23.40 -1.81 -44.65
CA ILE A 480 -23.63 -2.65 -43.46
C ILE A 480 -22.89 -3.99 -43.58
N ARG A 481 -22.95 -4.65 -44.75
CA ARG A 481 -22.23 -5.91 -45.00
C ARG A 481 -20.72 -5.76 -44.92
N GLU A 482 -20.14 -4.72 -45.53
CA GLU A 482 -18.70 -4.46 -45.44
C GLU A 482 -18.24 -4.17 -44.01
N ARG A 483 -19.06 -3.43 -43.23
CA ARG A 483 -18.77 -3.16 -41.82
C ARG A 483 -18.74 -4.46 -41.01
N ASP A 484 -19.69 -5.35 -41.23
CA ASP A 484 -19.77 -6.62 -40.51
C ASP A 484 -18.64 -7.57 -40.88
N GLU A 485 -18.24 -7.61 -42.16
CA GLU A 485 -17.08 -8.38 -42.62
C GLU A 485 -15.77 -7.86 -42.02
N ARG A 486 -15.55 -6.54 -41.99
CA ARG A 486 -14.39 -5.94 -41.31
C ARG A 486 -14.40 -6.24 -39.81
N ALA A 487 -15.56 -6.21 -39.17
CA ALA A 487 -15.69 -6.57 -37.75
C ALA A 487 -15.40 -8.06 -37.47
N VAL A 488 -15.69 -8.96 -38.42
CA VAL A 488 -15.32 -10.38 -38.34
C VAL A 488 -13.81 -10.57 -38.53
N ALA A 489 -13.20 -9.86 -39.48
CA ALA A 489 -11.76 -9.88 -39.72
C ALA A 489 -10.96 -9.39 -38.49
N TRP A 490 -11.37 -8.27 -37.89
CA TRP A 490 -10.77 -7.76 -36.65
C TRP A 490 -10.90 -8.74 -35.48
N ARG A 491 -12.05 -9.40 -35.34
CA ARG A 491 -12.26 -10.42 -34.29
C ARG A 491 -11.42 -11.67 -34.51
N ARG A 492 -11.08 -12.04 -35.76
CA ARG A 492 -10.12 -13.12 -36.05
C ARG A 492 -8.69 -12.70 -35.70
N MET A 493 -8.26 -11.53 -36.14
CA MET A 493 -6.91 -11.02 -35.87
C MET A 493 -6.62 -10.88 -34.36
N LEU A 494 -7.60 -10.44 -33.57
CA LEU A 494 -7.47 -10.37 -32.11
C LEU A 494 -7.37 -11.76 -31.45
N ARG A 495 -8.06 -12.77 -32.00
CA ARG A 495 -7.93 -14.17 -31.52
C ARG A 495 -6.57 -14.74 -31.85
N ASP A 496 -6.05 -14.47 -33.04
CA ASP A 496 -4.72 -14.95 -33.45
C ASP A 496 -3.61 -14.23 -32.67
N ALA A 497 -3.76 -12.94 -32.37
CA ALA A 497 -2.84 -12.21 -31.49
C ALA A 497 -2.87 -12.74 -30.04
N ARG A 498 -4.04 -13.16 -29.53
CA ARG A 498 -4.13 -13.85 -28.22
C ARG A 498 -3.43 -15.20 -28.24
N ARG A 499 -3.67 -16.02 -29.27
CA ARG A 499 -3.00 -17.31 -29.47
C ARG A 499 -1.48 -17.16 -29.59
N GLY A 500 -1.00 -16.15 -30.31
CA GLY A 500 0.43 -15.85 -30.43
C GLY A 500 1.08 -15.50 -29.08
N ARG A 501 0.40 -14.71 -28.24
CA ARG A 501 0.87 -14.41 -26.87
C ARG A 501 0.88 -15.63 -25.97
N GLU A 502 -0.13 -16.48 -26.08
CA GLU A 502 -0.19 -17.75 -25.33
C GLU A 502 0.94 -18.70 -25.76
N LEU A 503 1.25 -18.78 -27.06
CA LEU A 503 2.37 -19.58 -27.57
C LEU A 503 3.72 -19.03 -27.08
N ALA A 504 3.92 -17.72 -27.13
CA ALA A 504 5.14 -17.07 -26.64
C ALA A 504 5.34 -17.28 -25.14
N ARG A 505 4.27 -17.23 -24.34
CA ARG A 505 4.33 -17.55 -22.90
C ARG A 505 4.74 -18.99 -22.66
N ARG A 506 4.15 -19.96 -23.38
CA ARG A 506 4.52 -21.37 -23.27
C ARG A 506 5.98 -21.62 -23.65
N VAL A 507 6.46 -20.99 -24.72
CA VAL A 507 7.88 -21.10 -25.13
C VAL A 507 8.79 -20.51 -24.06
N ARG A 508 8.46 -19.34 -23.50
CA ARG A 508 9.22 -18.72 -22.42
C ARG A 508 9.27 -19.61 -21.17
N ASP A 509 8.13 -20.14 -20.76
CA ASP A 509 8.02 -20.95 -19.55
C ASP A 509 8.78 -22.28 -19.72
N GLU A 510 8.72 -22.92 -20.91
CA GLU A 510 9.51 -24.13 -21.19
C GLU A 510 11.03 -23.85 -21.30
N LEU A 511 11.42 -22.66 -21.78
CA LEU A 511 12.83 -22.25 -21.81
C LEU A 511 13.35 -21.96 -20.39
N ALA A 512 12.52 -21.36 -19.53
CA ALA A 512 12.83 -21.16 -18.12
C ALA A 512 13.00 -22.50 -17.39
N ASP A 513 12.12 -23.47 -17.64
CA ASP A 513 12.21 -24.82 -17.05
C ASP A 513 13.45 -25.57 -17.52
N ARG A 514 13.81 -25.48 -18.81
CA ARG A 514 15.05 -26.07 -19.35
C ARG A 514 16.30 -25.42 -18.77
N LEU A 515 16.31 -24.09 -18.62
CA LEU A 515 17.43 -23.36 -18.01
C LEU A 515 17.56 -23.68 -16.52
N ALA A 516 16.44 -23.81 -15.79
CA ALA A 516 16.45 -24.28 -14.40
C ALA A 516 16.99 -25.72 -14.29
N GLY A 517 16.65 -26.59 -15.24
CA GLY A 517 17.23 -27.94 -15.35
C GLY A 517 18.74 -27.93 -15.65
N VAL A 518 19.23 -27.04 -16.52
CA VAL A 518 20.67 -26.92 -16.81
C VAL A 518 21.44 -26.36 -15.61
N VAL A 519 20.90 -25.34 -14.93
CA VAL A 519 21.49 -24.71 -13.73
C VAL A 519 21.57 -25.68 -12.54
N THR A 520 20.63 -26.61 -12.42
CA THR A 520 20.70 -27.68 -11.40
C THR A 520 21.67 -28.80 -11.77
N SER A 521 21.95 -29.03 -13.07
CA SER A 521 22.90 -30.05 -13.55
C SER A 521 24.37 -29.61 -13.60
N VAL A 522 24.63 -28.30 -13.71
CA VAL A 522 25.99 -27.73 -13.74
C VAL A 522 26.16 -26.87 -12.49
N GLY A 523 26.75 -27.45 -11.45
CA GLY A 523 26.95 -26.82 -10.13
C GLY A 523 27.92 -25.63 -10.16
N GLY A 524 27.51 -24.52 -10.75
CA GLY A 524 28.22 -23.24 -10.77
C GLY A 524 27.25 -22.10 -10.49
N GLN A 525 27.63 -21.24 -9.56
CA GLN A 525 26.83 -20.13 -9.06
C GLN A 525 26.82 -19.00 -10.11
N ILE A 526 25.84 -19.06 -11.02
CA ILE A 526 25.56 -17.98 -11.99
C ILE A 526 24.52 -17.07 -11.36
N ASP A 527 24.79 -15.76 -11.36
CA ASP A 527 23.89 -14.73 -10.85
C ASP A 527 22.62 -14.67 -11.73
N THR A 528 21.60 -15.42 -11.29
CA THR A 528 20.32 -15.58 -11.99
C THR A 528 19.60 -14.25 -12.18
N SER A 529 19.82 -13.29 -11.28
CA SER A 529 19.15 -11.99 -11.31
C SER A 529 19.65 -11.12 -12.47
N ASP A 530 20.96 -11.11 -12.74
CA ASP A 530 21.53 -10.32 -13.83
C ASP A 530 21.28 -10.97 -15.21
N LEU A 531 21.19 -12.31 -15.26
CA LEU A 531 20.83 -13.03 -16.48
C LEU A 531 19.35 -12.83 -16.85
N VAL A 532 18.43 -12.94 -15.88
CA VAL A 532 17.00 -12.68 -16.09
C VAL A 532 16.79 -11.23 -16.51
N ARG A 533 17.47 -10.26 -15.87
CA ARG A 533 17.38 -8.85 -16.25
C ARG A 533 17.89 -8.58 -17.66
N ARG A 534 18.96 -9.26 -18.10
CA ARG A 534 19.49 -9.13 -19.47
C ARG A 534 18.57 -9.77 -20.51
N LEU A 535 18.00 -10.93 -20.20
CA LEU A 535 17.03 -11.61 -21.07
C LEU A 535 15.72 -10.81 -21.16
N GLU A 536 15.21 -10.28 -20.06
CA GLU A 536 14.04 -9.41 -20.06
C GLU A 536 14.28 -8.16 -20.91
N ALA A 537 15.46 -7.53 -20.81
CA ALA A 537 15.82 -6.38 -21.63
C ALA A 537 15.96 -6.70 -23.12
N THR A 538 16.45 -7.90 -23.48
CA THR A 538 16.55 -8.31 -24.89
C THR A 538 15.20 -8.73 -25.47
N PHE A 539 14.38 -9.44 -24.70
CA PHE A 539 13.03 -9.83 -25.13
C PHE A 539 12.06 -8.65 -25.23
N THR A 540 12.16 -7.64 -24.34
CA THR A 540 11.37 -6.41 -24.50
C THR A 540 11.76 -5.64 -25.75
N ALA A 541 13.06 -5.58 -26.06
CA ALA A 541 13.56 -4.96 -27.29
C ALA A 541 13.10 -5.69 -28.57
N GLU A 542 13.05 -7.03 -28.58
CA GLU A 542 12.54 -7.81 -29.71
C GLU A 542 11.01 -7.75 -29.85
N ILE A 543 10.28 -7.71 -28.75
CA ILE A 543 8.81 -7.55 -28.75
C ILE A 543 8.42 -6.15 -29.27
N GLU A 544 9.19 -5.10 -28.95
CA GLU A 544 9.01 -3.78 -29.53
C GLU A 544 9.42 -3.71 -31.01
N GLY A 545 10.40 -4.50 -31.44
CA GLY A 545 10.85 -4.59 -32.84
C GLY A 545 9.94 -5.39 -33.77
N ALA A 546 9.17 -6.35 -33.24
CA ALA A 546 8.28 -7.22 -34.03
C ALA A 546 6.89 -6.60 -34.35
N ILE A 547 6.61 -5.39 -33.88
CA ILE A 547 5.38 -4.66 -34.20
C ILE A 547 5.64 -3.80 -35.44
N PRO A 548 4.95 -4.02 -36.58
CA PRO A 548 5.01 -3.07 -37.68
C PRO A 548 4.19 -1.83 -37.31
N LEU A 549 4.81 -0.87 -36.63
CA LEU A 549 4.30 0.49 -36.51
C LEU A 549 4.88 1.34 -37.66
N PRO A 550 4.05 2.10 -38.41
CA PRO A 550 4.56 2.98 -39.46
C PRO A 550 5.39 4.11 -38.85
N LEU A 551 6.69 4.11 -39.15
CA LEU A 551 7.63 5.18 -38.88
C LEU A 551 7.26 6.45 -39.65
N LEU A 552 6.89 7.52 -38.94
CA LEU A 552 7.24 8.88 -39.36
C LEU A 552 7.54 9.74 -38.14
N PHE A 553 8.78 10.26 -38.14
CA PHE A 553 9.36 11.42 -37.46
C PHE A 553 10.41 11.18 -36.36
N LEU A 554 11.66 11.38 -36.80
CA LEU A 554 12.83 11.73 -35.99
C LEU A 554 12.58 13.00 -35.16
N ARG A 555 13.09 12.97 -33.93
CA ARG A 555 13.43 14.13 -33.07
C ARG A 555 14.43 15.09 -33.77
N PRO A 556 14.55 16.38 -33.42
CA PRO A 556 14.89 16.80 -32.05
C PRO A 556 14.31 18.12 -31.51
N GLN A 557 14.53 18.32 -30.21
CA GLN A 557 14.38 19.56 -29.46
C GLN A 557 15.17 20.73 -30.09
N GLN A 558 14.58 21.93 -30.02
CA GLN A 558 15.18 23.28 -29.87
C GLN A 558 14.33 24.30 -30.66
N PHE A 559 13.39 24.99 -30.02
CA PHE A 559 12.86 26.32 -30.43
C PHE A 559 11.94 26.86 -29.32
N LEU A 560 12.51 27.09 -28.14
CA LEU A 560 12.00 28.09 -27.21
C LEU A 560 12.88 29.33 -27.43
N TRP A 561 12.25 30.49 -27.58
CA TRP A 561 12.81 31.81 -27.88
C TRP A 561 12.75 32.26 -29.35
N HIS A 562 11.56 32.69 -29.78
CA HIS A 562 11.44 33.73 -30.81
C HIS A 562 10.22 34.64 -30.54
N PRO A 563 10.36 35.99 -30.60
CA PRO A 563 9.30 36.94 -30.26
C PRO A 563 8.12 36.99 -31.25
N LEU A 564 8.16 36.19 -32.33
CA LEU A 564 7.07 36.08 -33.30
C LEU A 564 5.87 35.27 -32.75
N PHE A 565 6.08 34.41 -31.76
CA PHE A 565 5.02 33.56 -31.20
C PHE A 565 4.05 34.33 -30.29
N LEU A 566 4.55 35.34 -29.55
CA LEU A 566 3.72 36.25 -28.76
C LEU A 566 2.92 37.23 -29.65
N PHE A 567 3.42 37.54 -30.85
CA PHE A 567 2.72 38.39 -31.81
C PHE A 567 1.54 37.66 -32.49
N LEU A 568 1.68 36.36 -32.78
CA LEU A 568 0.60 35.55 -33.36
C LEU A 568 -0.47 35.15 -32.33
N LEU A 569 -0.11 35.02 -31.04
CA LEU A 569 -1.08 34.78 -29.97
C LEU A 569 -1.96 36.02 -29.68
N GLN A 570 -1.42 37.23 -29.88
CA GLN A 570 -2.20 38.48 -29.82
C GLN A 570 -3.10 38.67 -31.06
N LEU A 571 -2.72 38.18 -32.24
CA LEU A 571 -3.56 38.24 -33.44
C LEU A 571 -4.74 37.27 -33.43
N ARG A 572 -4.65 36.15 -32.69
CA ARG A 572 -5.74 35.16 -32.62
C ARG A 572 -6.86 35.54 -31.64
N ARG A 573 -6.66 36.56 -30.78
CA ARG A 573 -7.70 37.13 -29.91
C ARG A 573 -8.48 38.30 -30.53
N ALA A 574 -8.22 38.64 -31.80
CA ALA A 574 -8.86 39.76 -32.47
C ALA A 574 -9.41 39.37 -33.85
N LEU A 575 -10.49 38.57 -33.91
CA LEU A 575 -11.36 38.48 -35.09
C LEU A 575 -12.77 37.94 -34.74
N VAL A 576 -13.58 38.82 -34.15
CA VAL A 576 -15.04 38.88 -34.33
C VAL A 576 -15.38 40.33 -34.69
N PRO A 577 -16.22 40.60 -35.72
CA PRO A 577 -16.21 41.87 -36.44
C PRO A 577 -17.03 42.95 -35.72
N GLY A 578 -16.44 44.13 -35.52
CA GLY A 578 -17.19 45.29 -35.07
C GLY A 578 -16.39 46.31 -34.25
N ARG A 579 -15.34 46.92 -34.82
CA ARG A 579 -14.70 48.17 -34.30
C ARG A 579 -13.65 48.75 -35.26
N ALA A 580 -13.96 48.85 -36.55
CA ALA A 580 -13.01 49.31 -37.58
C ALA A 580 -12.67 50.83 -37.54
N ARG A 581 -13.38 51.68 -36.78
CA ARG A 581 -13.14 53.14 -36.76
C ARG A 581 -12.17 53.63 -35.67
N ARG A 582 -11.99 52.90 -34.56
CA ARG A 582 -11.02 53.29 -33.49
C ARG A 582 -9.60 52.79 -33.77
N LEU A 583 -9.44 51.67 -34.48
CA LEU A 583 -8.14 51.14 -34.89
C LEU A 583 -7.47 51.97 -36.00
N ARG A 584 -8.22 52.57 -36.93
CA ARG A 584 -7.64 53.52 -37.92
C ARG A 584 -7.05 54.78 -37.28
N ARG A 585 -7.59 55.26 -36.15
CA ARG A 585 -7.05 56.41 -35.41
C ARG A 585 -5.80 56.05 -34.57
N ARG A 586 -5.71 54.82 -34.04
CA ARG A 586 -4.51 54.32 -33.34
C ARG A 586 -3.39 53.92 -34.30
N ALA A 587 -3.71 53.33 -35.45
CA ALA A 587 -2.75 52.99 -36.51
C ALA A 587 -2.11 54.24 -37.14
N ARG A 588 -2.85 55.35 -37.32
CA ARG A 588 -2.27 56.63 -37.76
C ARG A 588 -1.32 57.27 -36.73
N ARG A 589 -1.57 57.09 -35.42
CA ARG A 589 -0.67 57.59 -34.37
C ARG A 589 0.61 56.75 -34.23
N LEU A 590 0.51 55.43 -34.42
CA LEU A 590 1.67 54.54 -34.41
C LEU A 590 2.52 54.66 -35.69
N ALA A 591 1.90 54.91 -36.84
CA ALA A 591 2.63 55.19 -38.09
C ALA A 591 3.43 56.50 -38.01
N LEU A 592 2.93 57.53 -37.33
CA LEU A 592 3.67 58.78 -37.07
C LEU A 592 4.82 58.59 -36.07
N ALA A 593 4.64 57.76 -35.04
CA ALA A 593 5.71 57.45 -34.08
C ALA A 593 6.84 56.61 -34.69
N LEU A 594 6.51 55.65 -35.57
CA LEU A 594 7.50 54.82 -36.28
C LEU A 594 8.27 55.60 -37.36
N GLN A 595 7.64 56.61 -37.98
CA GLN A 595 8.32 57.50 -38.94
C GLN A 595 9.31 58.47 -38.26
N GLN A 596 9.20 58.65 -36.94
CA GLN A 596 10.08 59.49 -36.13
C GLN A 596 11.32 58.71 -35.65
N VAL A 597 11.20 57.40 -35.43
CA VAL A 597 12.31 56.51 -35.02
C VAL A 597 13.19 56.08 -36.20
N VAL A 598 12.64 55.97 -37.41
CA VAL A 598 13.41 55.60 -38.62
C VAL A 598 14.21 56.80 -39.18
N ARG A 599 13.91 58.04 -38.76
CA ARG A 599 14.63 59.25 -39.19
C ARG A 599 15.89 59.58 -38.38
N SER A 600 16.09 58.92 -37.24
CA SER A 600 17.26 59.10 -36.38
C SER A 600 18.15 57.86 -36.47
N GLY A 601 18.89 57.75 -37.57
CA GLY A 601 19.90 56.72 -37.75
C GLY A 601 21.24 57.07 -37.08
N VAL A 602 21.95 56.00 -36.68
CA VAL A 602 23.43 55.86 -36.70
C VAL A 602 24.14 56.55 -35.50
N ARG A 603 25.08 55.96 -34.72
CA ARG A 603 26.34 55.29 -35.10
C ARG A 603 27.04 54.62 -33.89
N TYR A 604 27.94 53.70 -34.27
CA TYR A 604 28.91 52.86 -33.54
C TYR A 604 29.96 53.53 -32.61
N VAL A 605 30.62 52.66 -31.79
CA VAL A 605 32.08 52.47 -31.50
C VAL A 605 32.39 52.42 -29.98
N VAL A 606 32.65 51.27 -29.34
CA VAL A 606 33.88 50.45 -29.08
C VAL A 606 35.03 51.10 -28.24
N TRP A 607 35.55 50.31 -27.25
CA TRP A 607 36.81 50.37 -26.44
C TRP A 607 36.76 51.21 -25.13
N PHE A 608 37.33 50.86 -23.95
CA PHE A 608 38.07 49.73 -23.36
C PHE A 608 38.20 49.96 -21.82
N PHE A 609 38.61 48.92 -21.06
CA PHE A 609 39.18 48.88 -19.69
C PHE A 609 38.36 49.16 -18.40
N ALA A 610 38.48 48.19 -17.48
CA ALA A 610 38.27 48.23 -16.02
C ALA A 610 39.36 49.11 -15.31
N PRO A 611 39.37 49.40 -13.98
CA PRO A 611 39.00 48.48 -12.89
C PRO A 611 38.35 49.08 -11.61
N SER A 612 37.86 48.15 -10.76
CA SER A 612 37.82 48.13 -9.29
C SER A 612 37.37 49.37 -8.48
N THR A 613 36.25 49.23 -7.78
CA THR A 613 36.19 49.14 -6.29
C THR A 613 34.96 48.36 -5.86
#